data_AF-A0A2K9BVL4-F1
#
_entry.id   AF-A0A2K9BVL4-F1
#
_cell.length_a   1.000
_cell.length_b   1.000
_cell.length_c   1.000
_cell.angle_alpha   90.00
_cell.angle_beta   90.00
_cell.angle_gamma   90.00
#
_symmetry.space_group_name_H-M   'P 1'
#
loop_
_entity.id
_entity.type
_entity.pdbx_description
1 polymer ?
#
loop_
_entity_poly.entity_id
_entity_poly.type
_entity_poly.pdbx_seq_one_letter_code
_entity_poly.pdbx_strand_id
1 'polypeptide(L)'
;MKNAFRYEKELWDILDDEVFLIEYYPDFKSEMIAKMAGDEWRKRQGIENYLEWTLQMFVNIKPIFIGPDDIPLPEGIGEMIIIRLQSLATVLTNFKMIYQNGVKKNKETCVNDLGIDPLIKRTHFKLSKQYLDMFIERFERLEPIKVFLDVYKKIALMFSKLQKVESANEYFDQLYQFQEFLSDYIDDLDELNFDVAPEDMFKANEILKYITIVETQLYYLLLLNETLEYTELVKIGINDIDSKPLVLERDERIQMVEALNNSRVKS
;
A
#
# COMPACT_ATOMS: atom_id res chain seq x y z
N MET A 1 16.23 -7.24 -28.33
CA MET A 1 14.86 -7.11 -27.80
C MET A 1 14.97 -6.40 -26.46
N LYS A 2 14.26 -5.29 -26.23
CA LYS A 2 14.15 -4.73 -24.86
C LYS A 2 13.51 -5.84 -24.02
N ASN A 3 14.13 -6.23 -22.92
CA ASN A 3 13.49 -7.13 -21.94
C ASN A 3 12.28 -6.40 -21.38
N ALA A 4 11.11 -6.58 -22.02
CA ALA A 4 9.85 -6.11 -21.48
C ALA A 4 9.61 -6.83 -20.16
N PHE A 5 9.15 -6.11 -19.14
CA PHE A 5 8.81 -6.72 -17.87
C PHE A 5 7.64 -7.68 -18.08
N ARG A 6 7.75 -8.91 -17.54
CA ARG A 6 6.79 -9.99 -17.78
C ARG A 6 5.39 -9.66 -17.28
N TYR A 7 5.30 -8.94 -16.16
CA TYR A 7 4.04 -8.64 -15.47
C TYR A 7 3.57 -7.20 -15.69
N GLU A 8 3.96 -6.58 -16.81
CA GLU A 8 3.63 -5.17 -17.08
C GLU A 8 2.12 -4.93 -17.10
N LYS A 9 1.35 -5.88 -17.65
CA LYS A 9 -0.10 -5.81 -17.68
C LYS A 9 -0.67 -5.84 -16.26
N GLU A 10 -0.22 -6.77 -15.43
CA GLU A 10 -0.73 -6.95 -14.08
C GLU A 10 -0.46 -5.73 -13.20
N LEU A 11 0.69 -5.03 -13.35
CA LEU A 11 0.89 -3.75 -12.63
C LEU A 11 -0.03 -2.65 -13.13
N TRP A 12 -0.28 -2.62 -14.45
CA TRP A 12 -1.17 -1.65 -15.06
C TRP A 12 -2.60 -1.86 -14.58
N ASP A 13 -3.09 -3.10 -14.59
CA ASP A 13 -4.43 -3.48 -14.13
C ASP A 13 -4.62 -3.11 -12.65
N ILE A 14 -3.64 -3.39 -11.76
CA ILE A 14 -3.72 -2.97 -10.35
C ILE A 14 -3.83 -1.45 -10.23
N LEU A 15 -3.01 -0.68 -10.97
CA LEU A 15 -3.06 0.77 -10.89
C LEU A 15 -4.38 1.34 -11.44
N ASP A 16 -4.87 0.78 -12.54
CA ASP A 16 -6.13 1.19 -13.16
C ASP A 16 -7.32 0.94 -12.21
N ASP A 17 -7.38 -0.26 -11.63
CA ASP A 17 -8.39 -0.65 -10.64
C ASP A 17 -8.39 0.28 -9.42
N GLU A 18 -7.21 0.55 -8.85
CA GLU A 18 -7.10 1.41 -7.67
C GLU A 18 -7.43 2.88 -7.96
N VAL A 19 -7.06 3.38 -9.15
CA VAL A 19 -7.46 4.72 -9.61
C VAL A 19 -8.96 4.79 -9.84
N PHE A 20 -9.56 3.74 -10.40
CA PHE A 20 -11.02 3.62 -10.55
C PHE A 20 -11.71 3.64 -9.19
N LEU A 21 -11.24 2.86 -8.23
CA LEU A 21 -11.76 2.88 -6.86
C LEU A 21 -11.65 4.29 -6.28
N ILE A 22 -10.50 4.96 -6.39
CA ILE A 22 -10.34 6.33 -5.91
C ILE A 22 -11.33 7.30 -6.56
N GLU A 23 -11.51 7.24 -7.88
CA GLU A 23 -12.36 8.17 -8.62
C GLU A 23 -13.86 7.99 -8.31
N TYR A 24 -14.30 6.76 -8.02
CA TYR A 24 -15.73 6.41 -7.97
C TYR A 24 -16.24 5.89 -6.63
N TYR A 25 -15.37 5.62 -5.65
CA TYR A 25 -15.78 5.20 -4.31
C TYR A 25 -16.58 6.31 -3.62
N PRO A 26 -17.69 5.98 -2.91
CA PRO A 26 -18.57 6.98 -2.31
C PRO A 26 -17.87 8.04 -1.46
N ASP A 27 -16.88 7.63 -0.67
CA ASP A 27 -16.18 8.50 0.28
C ASP A 27 -15.12 9.38 -0.38
N PHE A 28 -14.67 9.00 -1.60
CA PHE A 28 -13.59 9.70 -2.29
C PHE A 28 -14.08 10.56 -3.46
N LYS A 29 -15.17 10.17 -4.13
CA LYS A 29 -15.61 10.79 -5.39
C LYS A 29 -15.99 12.28 -5.29
N SER A 30 -16.24 12.79 -4.08
CA SER A 30 -16.46 14.23 -3.85
C SER A 30 -15.17 15.03 -3.82
N GLU A 31 -14.03 14.38 -3.57
CA GLU A 31 -12.73 15.02 -3.51
C GLU A 31 -12.25 15.41 -4.91
N MET A 32 -11.81 16.67 -5.05
CA MET A 32 -11.27 17.16 -6.32
C MET A 32 -10.06 16.31 -6.77
N ILE A 33 -9.25 15.86 -5.82
CA ILE A 33 -8.07 15.04 -6.10
C ILE A 33 -8.43 13.66 -6.68
N ALA A 34 -9.58 13.08 -6.31
CA ALA A 34 -10.03 11.78 -6.81
C ALA A 34 -10.24 11.83 -8.33
N LYS A 35 -10.94 12.86 -8.82
CA LYS A 35 -11.13 13.08 -10.26
C LYS A 35 -9.82 13.40 -10.97
N MET A 36 -8.96 14.23 -10.35
CA MET A 36 -7.66 14.58 -10.92
C MET A 36 -6.77 13.34 -11.10
N ALA A 37 -6.81 12.40 -10.17
CA ALA A 37 -6.09 11.12 -10.25
C ALA A 37 -6.46 10.34 -11.51
N GLY A 38 -7.77 10.14 -11.74
CA GLY A 38 -8.28 9.49 -12.96
C GLY A 38 -7.86 10.23 -14.24
N ASP A 39 -8.03 11.55 -14.28
CA ASP A 39 -7.69 12.36 -15.45
C ASP A 39 -6.19 12.33 -15.77
N GLU A 40 -5.33 12.35 -14.75
CA GLU A 40 -3.88 12.30 -14.94
C GLU A 40 -3.41 10.89 -15.32
N TRP A 41 -4.01 9.84 -14.76
CA TRP A 41 -3.71 8.46 -15.13
C TRP A 41 -3.98 8.22 -16.61
N ARG A 42 -5.16 8.63 -17.10
CA ARG A 42 -5.56 8.50 -18.52
C ARG A 42 -4.66 9.28 -19.49
N LYS A 43 -4.05 10.38 -19.05
CA LYS A 43 -3.12 11.18 -19.88
C LYS A 43 -1.70 10.60 -19.92
N ARG A 44 -1.26 9.95 -18.83
CA ARG A 44 0.13 9.55 -18.64
C ARG A 44 0.37 8.16 -19.20
N GLN A 45 1.41 8.03 -20.03
CA GLN A 45 1.77 6.76 -20.66
C GLN A 45 2.74 5.96 -19.78
N GLY A 46 2.33 5.59 -18.56
CA GLY A 46 3.10 4.67 -17.71
C GLY A 46 3.13 5.02 -16.22
N ILE A 47 3.40 3.99 -15.41
CA ILE A 47 3.42 4.05 -13.93
C ILE A 47 4.49 5.03 -13.45
N GLU A 48 5.65 5.07 -14.10
CA GLU A 48 6.76 5.95 -13.70
C GLU A 48 6.40 7.44 -13.86
N ASN A 49 5.71 7.80 -14.95
CA ASN A 49 5.23 9.17 -15.16
C ASN A 49 4.11 9.54 -14.19
N TYR A 50 3.31 8.56 -13.75
CA TYR A 50 2.27 8.74 -12.75
C TYR A 50 2.89 8.95 -11.36
N LEU A 51 3.91 8.16 -11.00
CA LEU A 51 4.71 8.32 -9.78
C LEU A 51 5.32 9.73 -9.65
N GLU A 52 5.89 10.27 -10.73
CA GLU A 52 6.44 11.62 -10.71
C GLU A 52 5.38 12.69 -10.38
N TRP A 53 4.15 12.49 -10.85
CA TRP A 53 3.04 13.40 -10.58
C TRP A 53 2.50 13.27 -9.16
N THR A 54 2.30 12.05 -8.68
CA THR A 54 1.88 11.82 -7.29
C THR A 54 2.90 12.40 -6.32
N LEU A 55 4.20 12.32 -6.66
CA LEU A 55 5.27 12.85 -5.82
C LEU A 55 5.19 14.38 -5.65
N GLN A 56 4.82 15.12 -6.70
CA GLN A 56 4.67 16.58 -6.65
C GLN A 56 3.61 17.02 -5.63
N MET A 57 2.57 16.23 -5.46
CA MET A 57 1.52 16.49 -4.46
C MET A 57 1.96 16.00 -3.09
N PHE A 58 2.51 14.79 -3.03
CA PHE A 58 2.91 14.12 -1.80
C PHE A 58 3.93 14.91 -0.96
N VAL A 59 4.85 15.65 -1.59
CA VAL A 59 5.82 16.47 -0.84
C VAL A 59 5.17 17.62 -0.05
N ASN A 60 3.93 18.01 -0.39
CA ASN A 60 3.26 19.16 0.19
C ASN A 60 2.15 18.79 1.19
N ILE A 61 1.75 17.50 1.27
CA ILE A 61 0.66 17.10 2.16
C ILE A 61 1.07 17.19 3.63
N LYS A 62 0.12 17.66 4.45
CA LYS A 62 0.22 17.73 5.91
C LYS A 62 -1.10 17.24 6.50
N PRO A 63 -1.38 15.92 6.42
CA PRO A 63 -2.58 15.37 7.04
C PRO A 63 -2.61 15.71 8.53
N ILE A 64 -3.79 16.10 9.00
CA ILE A 64 -4.05 16.42 10.41
C ILE A 64 -5.04 15.39 10.92
N PHE A 65 -4.51 14.43 11.68
CA PHE A 65 -5.25 13.37 12.37
C PHE A 65 -5.64 13.78 13.78
N ILE A 66 -4.82 14.59 14.45
CA ILE A 66 -5.06 15.08 15.81
C ILE A 66 -4.91 16.59 15.83
N GLY A 67 -5.84 17.29 16.46
CA GLY A 67 -5.75 18.73 16.68
C GLY A 67 -6.50 19.16 17.94
N PRO A 68 -6.64 20.47 18.16
CA PRO A 68 -7.28 21.00 19.36
C PRO A 68 -8.76 20.62 19.47
N ASP A 69 -9.22 20.31 20.68
CA ASP A 69 -10.61 19.88 20.97
C ASP A 69 -11.68 20.88 20.48
N ASP A 70 -11.32 22.16 20.35
CA ASP A 70 -12.21 23.26 19.97
C ASP A 70 -12.21 23.56 18.46
N ILE A 71 -11.38 22.87 17.67
CA ILE A 71 -11.24 23.10 16.22
C ILE A 71 -11.65 21.83 15.47
N PRO A 72 -12.73 21.87 14.66
CA PRO A 72 -13.06 20.78 13.77
C PRO A 72 -11.88 20.47 12.84
N LEU A 73 -11.47 19.20 12.82
CA LEU A 73 -10.41 18.75 11.93
C LEU A 73 -10.91 18.71 10.48
N PRO A 74 -10.04 19.01 9.50
CA PRO A 74 -10.36 18.71 8.11
C PRO A 74 -10.52 17.20 7.95
N GLU A 75 -11.42 16.76 7.06
CA GLU A 75 -11.68 15.33 6.84
C GLU A 75 -10.43 14.54 6.39
N GLY A 76 -9.39 15.21 5.88
CA GLY A 76 -8.09 14.60 5.54
C GLY A 76 -8.14 13.62 4.36
N ILE A 77 -9.32 13.38 3.78
CA ILE A 77 -9.57 12.41 2.72
C ILE A 77 -8.67 12.69 1.51
N GLY A 78 -8.52 13.97 1.12
CA GLY A 78 -7.66 14.37 0.02
C GLY A 78 -6.20 13.98 0.22
N GLU A 79 -5.63 14.22 1.41
CA GLU A 79 -4.27 13.81 1.76
C GLU A 79 -4.12 12.29 1.80
N MET A 80 -5.13 11.57 2.29
CA MET A 80 -5.14 10.10 2.30
C MET A 80 -5.14 9.52 0.90
N ILE A 81 -5.91 10.10 -0.03
CA ILE A 81 -5.87 9.74 -1.45
C ILE A 81 -4.46 9.94 -2.03
N ILE A 82 -3.80 11.07 -1.69
CA ILE A 82 -2.44 11.34 -2.16
C ILE A 82 -1.43 10.32 -1.62
N ILE A 83 -1.55 9.92 -0.34
CA ILE A 83 -0.72 8.86 0.25
C ILE A 83 -0.93 7.55 -0.50
N ARG A 84 -2.18 7.14 -0.73
CA ARG A 84 -2.52 5.90 -1.44
C ARG A 84 -1.93 5.86 -2.84
N LEU A 85 -2.17 6.90 -3.64
CA LEU A 85 -1.65 7.00 -5.01
C LEU A 85 -0.11 6.96 -5.06
N GLN A 86 0.55 7.73 -4.19
CA GLN A 86 2.01 7.76 -4.14
C GLN A 86 2.57 6.40 -3.71
N SER A 87 2.01 5.79 -2.68
CA SER A 87 2.46 4.50 -2.15
C SER A 87 2.31 3.41 -3.21
N LEU A 88 1.15 3.30 -3.86
CA LEU A 88 0.90 2.36 -4.94
C LEU A 88 1.92 2.49 -6.06
N ALA A 89 2.04 3.69 -6.64
CA ALA A 89 2.96 3.94 -7.75
C ALA A 89 4.43 3.66 -7.37
N THR A 90 4.80 3.93 -6.11
CA THR A 90 6.13 3.64 -5.56
C THR A 90 6.36 2.13 -5.46
N VAL A 91 5.40 1.37 -4.91
CA VAL A 91 5.49 -0.10 -4.79
C VAL A 91 5.62 -0.75 -6.17
N LEU A 92 4.74 -0.41 -7.11
CA LEU A 92 4.75 -0.99 -8.46
C LEU A 92 6.09 -0.71 -9.17
N THR A 93 6.59 0.53 -9.10
CA THR A 93 7.86 0.93 -9.71
C THR A 93 9.05 0.21 -9.07
N ASN A 94 9.12 0.17 -7.73
CA ASN A 94 10.21 -0.47 -7.01
C ASN A 94 10.23 -1.99 -7.23
N PHE A 95 9.06 -2.62 -7.25
CA PHE A 95 8.93 -4.05 -7.51
C PHE A 95 9.45 -4.38 -8.92
N LYS A 96 8.97 -3.68 -9.94
CA LYS A 96 9.42 -3.83 -11.34
C LYS A 96 10.93 -3.71 -11.45
N MET A 97 11.51 -2.67 -10.84
CA MET A 97 12.96 -2.44 -10.83
C MET A 97 13.74 -3.61 -10.20
N ILE A 98 13.34 -4.05 -9.00
CA ILE A 98 14.04 -5.13 -8.28
C ILE A 98 13.91 -6.45 -9.04
N TYR A 99 12.72 -6.76 -9.54
CA TYR A 99 12.46 -7.96 -10.31
C TYR A 99 13.33 -8.01 -11.57
N GLN A 100 13.34 -6.94 -12.38
CA GLN A 100 14.14 -6.89 -13.61
C GLN A 100 15.64 -7.04 -13.33
N ASN A 101 16.12 -6.49 -12.22
CA ASN A 101 17.50 -6.69 -11.77
C ASN A 101 17.78 -8.14 -11.35
N GLY A 102 16.80 -8.83 -10.77
CA GLY A 102 16.85 -10.26 -10.48
C GLY A 102 16.95 -11.12 -11.76
N VAL A 103 16.11 -10.84 -12.77
CA VAL A 103 16.14 -11.52 -14.08
C VAL A 103 17.50 -11.39 -14.74
N LYS A 104 18.07 -10.17 -14.80
CA LYS A 104 19.39 -9.93 -15.40
C LYS A 104 20.51 -10.76 -14.75
N LYS A 105 20.42 -11.03 -13.44
CA LYS A 105 21.42 -11.80 -12.69
C LYS A 105 21.27 -13.30 -12.88
N ASN A 106 20.04 -13.81 -12.93
CA ASN A 106 19.77 -15.26 -12.96
C ASN A 106 19.71 -15.86 -14.38
N LYS A 107 19.77 -15.03 -15.43
CA LYS A 107 19.81 -15.39 -16.86
C LYS A 107 18.63 -16.19 -17.43
N GLU A 108 17.75 -16.77 -16.62
CA GLU A 108 16.47 -17.36 -17.05
C GLU A 108 15.37 -17.15 -15.99
N THR A 109 14.14 -16.90 -16.44
CA THR A 109 12.91 -16.99 -15.65
C THR A 109 12.52 -18.47 -15.55
N CYS A 110 13.03 -19.16 -14.54
CA CYS A 110 12.60 -20.54 -14.24
C CYS A 110 11.36 -20.49 -13.35
N VAL A 111 10.21 -20.96 -13.84
CA VAL A 111 9.08 -21.34 -12.99
C VAL A 111 9.51 -22.50 -12.07
N ASN A 112 8.98 -22.55 -10.85
CA ASN A 112 9.23 -23.66 -9.93
C ASN A 112 8.37 -24.89 -10.29
N ASP A 113 8.49 -25.97 -9.50
CA ASP A 113 7.75 -27.23 -9.70
C ASP A 113 6.22 -27.08 -9.61
N LEU A 114 5.75 -25.95 -9.07
CA LEU A 114 4.34 -25.57 -8.96
C LEU A 114 3.90 -24.62 -10.09
N GLY A 115 4.76 -24.37 -11.08
CA GLY A 115 4.47 -23.44 -12.19
C GLY A 115 4.53 -21.95 -11.82
N ILE A 116 4.97 -21.61 -10.60
CA ILE A 116 5.02 -20.23 -10.10
C ILE A 116 6.42 -19.65 -10.31
N ASP A 117 6.49 -18.40 -10.72
CA ASP A 117 7.74 -17.67 -10.83
C ASP A 117 8.34 -17.33 -9.44
N PRO A 118 9.46 -17.96 -9.05
CA PRO A 118 10.07 -17.76 -7.74
C PRO A 118 10.65 -16.33 -7.58
N LEU A 119 10.80 -15.57 -8.66
CA LEU A 119 11.22 -14.18 -8.57
C LEU A 119 10.15 -13.26 -7.99
N ILE A 120 8.86 -13.62 -8.07
CA ILE A 120 7.77 -12.85 -7.43
C ILE A 120 8.03 -12.78 -5.92
N LYS A 121 8.04 -13.94 -5.27
CA LYS A 121 8.25 -14.07 -3.83
C LYS A 121 9.59 -13.53 -3.35
N ARG A 122 10.66 -13.73 -4.14
CA ARG A 122 12.00 -13.18 -3.82
C ARG A 122 12.05 -11.66 -3.93
N THR A 123 11.39 -11.08 -4.94
CA THR A 123 11.30 -9.62 -5.12
C THR A 123 10.50 -9.02 -3.98
N HIS A 124 9.35 -9.60 -3.67
CA HIS A 124 8.50 -9.21 -2.55
C HIS A 124 9.27 -9.21 -1.22
N PHE A 125 9.92 -10.34 -0.87
CA PHE A 125 10.75 -10.45 0.34
C PHE A 125 11.85 -9.39 0.42
N LYS A 126 12.52 -9.11 -0.70
CA LYS A 126 13.60 -8.13 -0.73
C LYS A 126 13.07 -6.72 -0.54
N LEU A 127 11.97 -6.39 -1.21
CA LEU A 127 11.35 -5.06 -1.13
C LEU A 127 10.73 -4.81 0.25
N SER A 128 10.05 -5.81 0.82
CA SER A 128 9.49 -5.71 2.17
C SER A 128 10.58 -5.46 3.21
N LYS A 129 11.70 -6.19 3.14
CA LYS A 129 12.85 -5.92 4.03
C LYS A 129 13.39 -4.50 3.87
N GLN A 130 13.54 -4.01 2.65
CA GLN A 130 13.99 -2.63 2.42
C GLN A 130 13.05 -1.59 3.04
N TYR A 131 11.73 -1.76 2.88
CA TYR A 131 10.76 -0.85 3.49
C TYR A 131 10.76 -0.90 5.01
N LEU A 132 10.82 -2.11 5.58
CA LEU A 132 10.85 -2.29 7.03
C LEU A 132 12.15 -1.77 7.65
N ASP A 133 13.31 -1.97 7.00
CA ASP A 133 14.60 -1.44 7.45
C ASP A 133 14.60 0.11 7.41
N MET A 134 14.03 0.71 6.36
CA MET A 134 13.85 2.17 6.30
C MET A 134 12.88 2.66 7.37
N PHE A 135 11.81 1.90 7.62
CA PHE A 135 10.84 2.23 8.64
C PHE A 135 11.44 2.24 10.04
N ILE A 136 12.12 1.16 10.42
CA ILE A 136 12.72 1.07 11.75
C ILE A 136 13.81 2.13 11.93
N GLU A 137 14.66 2.39 10.93
CA GLU A 137 15.69 3.42 11.02
C GLU A 137 15.10 4.80 11.30
N ARG A 138 13.97 5.13 10.64
CA ARG A 138 13.30 6.41 10.86
C ARG A 138 12.51 6.42 12.16
N PHE A 139 11.82 5.33 12.48
CA PHE A 139 10.98 5.19 13.66
C PHE A 139 11.80 5.27 14.96
N GLU A 140 12.98 4.66 15.00
CA GLU A 140 13.92 4.74 16.13
C GLU A 140 14.48 6.16 16.36
N ARG A 141 14.44 7.03 15.34
CA ARG A 141 14.85 8.44 15.43
C ARG A 141 13.73 9.37 15.88
N LEU A 142 12.48 8.91 15.90
CA LEU A 142 11.35 9.72 16.37
C LEU A 142 11.38 9.78 17.89
N GLU A 143 11.22 10.98 18.43
CA GLU A 143 11.05 11.16 19.87
C GLU A 143 9.70 10.55 20.29
N PRO A 144 9.69 9.58 21.22
CA PRO A 144 8.44 8.94 21.62
C PRO A 144 7.51 9.94 22.31
N ILE A 145 6.26 9.99 21.87
CA ILE A 145 5.21 10.76 22.53
C ILE A 145 4.46 9.84 23.49
N LYS A 146 4.17 10.34 24.69
CA LYS A 146 3.57 9.56 25.79
C LYS A 146 2.33 8.77 25.36
N VAL A 147 1.43 9.40 24.59
CA VAL A 147 0.16 8.80 24.13
C VAL A 147 0.36 7.61 23.20
N PHE A 148 1.50 7.52 22.51
CA PHE A 148 1.77 6.48 21.51
C PHE A 148 2.71 5.39 22.03
N LEU A 149 3.15 5.44 23.29
CA LEU A 149 4.15 4.51 23.83
C LEU A 149 3.80 3.04 23.63
N ASP A 150 2.52 2.68 23.72
CA ASP A 150 2.09 1.29 23.53
C ASP A 150 2.16 0.86 22.07
N VAL A 151 1.90 1.77 21.13
CA VAL A 151 2.09 1.56 19.69
C VAL A 151 3.58 1.41 19.39
N TYR A 152 4.43 2.27 19.94
CA TYR A 152 5.89 2.14 19.84
C TYR A 152 6.38 0.75 20.29
N LYS A 153 5.89 0.27 21.45
CA LYS A 153 6.25 -1.06 21.97
C LYS A 153 5.77 -2.19 21.06
N LYS A 154 4.52 -2.12 20.58
CA LYS A 154 3.96 -3.15 19.67
C LYS A 154 4.73 -3.20 18.36
N ILE A 155 5.01 -2.05 17.76
CA ILE A 155 5.82 -1.92 16.54
C ILE A 155 7.21 -2.54 16.75
N ALA A 156 7.91 -2.16 17.82
CA ALA A 156 9.23 -2.72 18.14
C ALA A 156 9.20 -4.24 18.35
N LEU A 157 8.15 -4.77 18.99
CA LEU A 157 7.97 -6.20 19.18
C LEU A 157 7.77 -6.93 17.84
N MET A 158 6.92 -6.42 16.96
CA MET A 158 6.67 -6.99 15.63
C MET A 158 7.94 -7.00 14.78
N PHE A 159 8.74 -5.93 14.83
CA PHE A 159 10.05 -5.91 14.17
C PHE A 159 11.01 -6.96 14.72
N SER A 160 11.09 -7.09 16.04
CA SER A 160 11.94 -8.11 16.65
C SER A 160 11.56 -9.51 16.17
N LYS A 161 10.25 -9.78 15.98
CA LYS A 161 9.79 -11.04 15.40
C LYS A 161 10.24 -11.16 13.94
N LEU A 162 9.91 -10.19 13.08
CA LEU A 162 10.27 -10.17 11.65
C LEU A 162 11.78 -10.35 11.39
N GLN A 163 12.64 -9.83 12.26
CA GLN A 163 14.09 -9.99 12.17
C GLN A 163 14.58 -11.39 12.55
N LYS A 164 13.85 -12.10 13.42
CA LYS A 164 14.21 -13.44 13.93
C LYS A 164 13.66 -14.59 13.08
N VAL A 165 12.75 -14.30 12.15
CA VAL A 165 12.16 -15.33 11.31
C VAL A 165 13.20 -15.95 10.36
N GLU A 166 13.31 -17.28 10.40
CA GLU A 166 14.20 -18.06 9.53
C GLU A 166 13.49 -18.59 8.27
N SER A 167 12.17 -18.76 8.32
CA SER A 167 11.35 -19.28 7.21
C SER A 167 10.71 -18.16 6.39
N ALA A 168 10.75 -18.28 5.06
CA ALA A 168 10.07 -17.32 4.19
C ALA A 168 8.55 -17.27 4.41
N ASN A 169 7.90 -18.41 4.72
CA ASN A 169 6.45 -18.44 4.95
C ASN A 169 6.08 -17.74 6.26
N GLU A 170 6.77 -18.07 7.34
CA GLU A 170 6.58 -17.40 8.63
C GLU A 170 6.84 -15.89 8.52
N TYR A 171 7.77 -15.48 7.66
CA TYR A 171 8.07 -14.06 7.46
C TYR A 171 6.89 -13.34 6.82
N PHE A 172 6.24 -13.97 5.84
CA PHE A 172 5.03 -13.42 5.23
C PHE A 172 3.87 -13.39 6.22
N ASP A 173 3.64 -14.45 6.99
CA ASP A 173 2.59 -14.46 8.01
C ASP A 173 2.77 -13.31 9.02
N GLN A 174 4.01 -13.07 9.47
CA GLN A 174 4.33 -11.94 10.34
C GLN A 174 4.18 -10.57 9.64
N LEU A 175 4.38 -10.52 8.31
CA LEU A 175 4.20 -9.30 7.53
C LEU A 175 2.72 -8.93 7.39
N TYR A 176 1.84 -9.92 7.13
CA TYR A 176 0.39 -9.73 7.14
C TYR A 176 -0.09 -9.25 8.50
N GLN A 177 0.30 -9.93 9.59
CA GLN A 177 -0.06 -9.51 10.95
C GLN A 177 0.42 -8.10 11.28
N PHE A 178 1.56 -7.68 10.72
CA PHE A 178 2.06 -6.34 10.92
C PHE A 178 1.25 -5.30 10.15
N GLN A 179 0.91 -5.57 8.88
CA GLN A 179 0.05 -4.68 8.10
C GLN A 179 -1.35 -4.57 8.71
N GLU A 180 -1.96 -5.69 9.13
CA GLU A 180 -3.25 -5.71 9.83
C GLU A 180 -3.20 -4.86 11.10
N PHE A 181 -2.20 -5.05 11.97
CA PHE A 181 -2.03 -4.23 13.16
C PHE A 181 -1.95 -2.72 12.86
N LEU A 182 -1.24 -2.33 11.80
CA LEU A 182 -1.15 -0.92 11.43
C LEU A 182 -2.48 -0.40 10.85
N SER A 183 -3.19 -1.22 10.08
CA SER A 183 -4.52 -0.90 9.54
C SER A 183 -5.52 -0.66 10.66
N ASP A 184 -5.64 -1.63 11.57
CA ASP A 184 -6.52 -1.54 12.75
C ASP A 184 -6.19 -0.29 13.58
N TYR A 185 -4.90 -0.01 13.77
CA TYR A 185 -4.48 1.17 14.52
C TYR A 185 -4.88 2.48 13.84
N ILE A 186 -4.87 2.54 12.50
CA ILE A 186 -5.30 3.71 11.73
C ILE A 186 -6.82 3.87 11.82
N ASP A 187 -7.56 2.78 11.66
CA ASP A 187 -9.04 2.81 11.73
C ASP A 187 -9.52 3.20 13.13
N ASP A 188 -8.83 2.73 14.17
CA ASP A 188 -9.12 3.11 15.56
C ASP A 188 -8.81 4.59 15.86
N LEU A 189 -8.05 5.32 15.02
CA LEU A 189 -7.69 6.72 15.31
C LEU A 189 -8.91 7.62 15.45
N ASP A 190 -9.97 7.37 14.68
CA ASP A 190 -11.21 8.15 14.72
C ASP A 190 -12.02 7.89 16.00
N GLU A 191 -11.82 6.75 16.65
CA GLU A 191 -12.48 6.37 17.91
C GLU A 191 -11.64 6.72 19.15
N LEU A 192 -10.32 6.84 18.97
CA LEU A 192 -9.37 7.09 20.05
C LEU A 192 -9.28 8.59 20.37
N ASN A 193 -9.87 8.99 21.49
CA ASN A 193 -9.62 10.31 22.10
C ASN A 193 -8.19 10.38 22.67
N PHE A 194 -7.22 10.75 21.83
CA PHE A 194 -5.86 10.98 22.28
C PHE A 194 -5.73 12.30 23.05
N ASP A 195 -5.40 12.22 24.33
CA ASP A 195 -5.02 13.39 25.14
C ASP A 195 -3.58 13.83 24.82
N VAL A 196 -3.41 14.50 23.69
CA VAL A 196 -2.10 15.00 23.21
C VAL A 196 -1.91 16.45 23.62
N ALA A 197 -0.81 16.74 24.31
CA ALA A 197 -0.45 18.11 24.64
C ALA A 197 -0.28 18.96 23.36
N PRO A 198 -0.74 20.23 23.32
CA PRO A 198 -0.67 21.08 22.13
C PRO A 198 0.72 21.17 21.49
N GLU A 199 1.78 21.19 22.30
CA GLU A 199 3.18 21.20 21.87
C GLU A 199 3.62 19.92 21.14
N ASP A 200 2.96 18.79 21.38
CA ASP A 200 3.26 17.49 20.79
C ASP A 200 2.39 17.16 19.57
N MET A 201 1.29 17.89 19.34
CA MET A 201 0.35 17.62 18.24
C MET A 201 1.03 17.57 16.87
N PHE A 202 1.97 18.49 16.59
CA PHE A 202 2.70 18.48 15.32
C PHE A 202 3.50 17.18 15.14
N LYS A 203 4.23 16.75 16.17
CA LYS A 203 5.00 15.50 16.13
C LYS A 203 4.08 14.29 16.01
N ALA A 204 2.92 14.32 16.69
CA ALA A 204 1.95 13.24 16.65
C ALA A 204 1.41 13.03 15.24
N ASN A 205 1.02 14.10 14.55
CA ASN A 205 0.58 14.04 13.16
C ASN A 205 1.66 13.53 12.20
N GLU A 206 2.92 13.91 12.40
CA GLU A 206 4.04 13.38 11.60
C GLU A 206 4.26 11.87 11.81
N ILE A 207 4.10 11.38 13.06
CA ILE A 207 4.17 9.95 13.36
C ILE A 207 3.02 9.20 12.70
N LEU A 208 1.79 9.69 12.85
CA LEU A 208 0.59 9.06 12.27
C LEU A 208 0.66 9.04 10.75
N LYS A 209 1.02 10.17 10.12
CA LYS A 209 1.30 10.25 8.68
C LYS A 209 2.31 9.17 8.26
N TYR A 210 3.38 8.99 9.04
CA TYR A 210 4.41 8.04 8.71
C TYR A 210 3.94 6.58 8.84
N ILE A 211 3.17 6.28 9.89
CA ILE A 211 2.52 4.98 10.07
C ILE A 211 1.59 4.67 8.89
N THR A 212 0.73 5.63 8.50
CA THR A 212 -0.16 5.49 7.35
C THR A 212 0.60 5.19 6.06
N ILE A 213 1.67 5.93 5.77
CA ILE A 213 2.47 5.69 4.55
C ILE A 213 3.01 4.26 4.53
N VAL A 214 3.50 3.75 5.67
CA VAL A 214 4.12 2.43 5.75
C VAL A 214 3.09 1.33 5.67
N GLU A 215 1.98 1.45 6.40
CA GLU A 215 0.84 0.54 6.28
C GLU A 215 0.42 0.42 4.81
N THR A 216 0.19 1.54 4.14
CA THR A 216 -0.33 1.55 2.78
C THR A 216 0.68 0.99 1.78
N GLN A 217 1.98 1.19 2.01
CA GLN A 217 3.04 0.54 1.23
C GLN A 217 3.06 -0.98 1.43
N LEU A 218 2.85 -1.46 2.66
CA LEU A 218 2.77 -2.89 2.95
C LEU A 218 1.53 -3.52 2.32
N TYR A 219 0.37 -2.86 2.44
CA TYR A 219 -0.88 -3.29 1.79
C TYR A 219 -0.67 -3.52 0.29
N TYR A 220 -0.18 -2.50 -0.43
CA TYR A 220 0.02 -2.62 -1.89
C TYR A 220 1.09 -3.63 -2.27
N LEU A 221 2.09 -3.84 -1.41
CA LEU A 221 3.13 -4.83 -1.63
C LEU A 221 2.57 -6.25 -1.50
N LEU A 222 1.73 -6.51 -0.50
CA LEU A 222 1.03 -7.78 -0.30
C LEU A 222 0.02 -8.03 -1.43
N LEU A 223 -0.82 -7.04 -1.77
CA LEU A 223 -1.78 -7.12 -2.88
C LEU A 223 -1.10 -7.48 -4.20
N LEU A 224 0.04 -6.83 -4.50
CA LEU A 224 0.82 -7.12 -5.69
C LEU A 224 1.33 -8.56 -5.68
N ASN A 225 1.87 -9.04 -4.55
CA ASN A 225 2.35 -10.42 -4.45
C ASN A 225 1.22 -11.43 -4.69
N GLU A 226 0.08 -11.26 -4.02
CA GLU A 226 -1.09 -12.12 -4.20
C GLU A 226 -1.58 -12.11 -5.66
N THR A 227 -1.70 -10.93 -6.27
CA THR A 227 -2.18 -10.79 -7.65
C THR A 227 -1.27 -11.53 -8.63
N LEU A 228 0.05 -11.38 -8.50
CA LEU A 228 1.01 -12.06 -9.39
C LEU A 228 1.05 -13.57 -9.17
N GLU A 229 1.03 -14.03 -7.91
CA GLU A 229 0.97 -15.46 -7.60
C GLU A 229 -0.32 -16.10 -8.13
N TYR A 230 -1.46 -15.47 -7.89
CA TYR A 230 -2.76 -15.92 -8.39
C TYR A 230 -2.79 -15.99 -9.91
N THR A 231 -2.25 -14.98 -10.58
CA THR A 231 -2.15 -14.95 -12.04
C THR A 231 -1.32 -16.12 -12.60
N GLU A 232 -0.25 -16.53 -11.92
CA GLU A 232 0.54 -17.71 -12.32
C GLU A 232 -0.20 -19.02 -12.04
N LEU A 233 -0.95 -19.12 -10.93
CA LEU A 233 -1.80 -20.28 -10.62
C LEU A 233 -2.91 -20.47 -11.67
N VAL A 234 -3.58 -19.40 -12.07
CA VAL A 234 -4.64 -19.44 -13.09
C VAL A 234 -4.09 -19.93 -14.44
N LYS A 235 -2.86 -19.54 -14.81
CA LYS A 235 -2.21 -19.98 -16.06
C LYS A 235 -2.02 -21.50 -16.13
N ILE A 236 -1.91 -22.17 -14.99
CA ILE A 236 -1.79 -23.63 -14.89
C ILE A 236 -3.11 -24.32 -14.52
N GLY A 237 -4.23 -23.58 -14.52
CA GLY A 237 -5.57 -24.12 -14.28
C GLY A 237 -5.93 -24.28 -12.80
N ILE A 238 -5.19 -23.66 -11.89
CA ILE A 238 -5.50 -23.64 -10.45
C ILE A 238 -6.19 -22.32 -10.13
N ASN A 239 -7.46 -22.40 -9.71
CA ASN A 239 -8.19 -21.25 -9.20
C ASN A 239 -8.26 -21.35 -7.67
N ASP A 240 -7.38 -20.63 -6.99
CA ASP A 240 -7.24 -20.60 -5.52
C ASP A 240 -7.38 -19.17 -5.00
N ILE A 241 -8.47 -18.49 -5.39
CA ILE A 241 -8.75 -17.11 -4.98
C ILE A 241 -8.99 -16.99 -3.47
N ASP A 242 -9.51 -18.04 -2.82
CA ASP A 242 -9.80 -18.05 -1.39
C ASP A 242 -8.53 -17.92 -0.52
N SER A 243 -7.36 -18.24 -1.07
CA SER A 243 -6.05 -18.04 -0.41
C SER A 243 -5.43 -16.67 -0.68
N LYS A 244 -6.15 -15.78 -1.36
CA LYS A 244 -5.72 -14.44 -1.81
C LYS A 244 -6.69 -13.36 -1.29
N PRO A 245 -6.73 -13.16 0.04
CA PRO A 245 -7.74 -12.31 0.67
C PRO A 245 -7.72 -10.86 0.16
N LEU A 246 -6.55 -10.30 -0.14
CA LEU A 246 -6.45 -8.91 -0.61
C LEU A 246 -6.93 -8.78 -2.06
N VAL A 247 -6.71 -9.80 -2.89
CA VAL A 247 -7.26 -9.83 -4.26
C VAL A 247 -8.78 -9.95 -4.20
N LEU A 248 -9.30 -10.85 -3.36
CA LEU A 248 -10.74 -11.04 -3.18
C LEU A 248 -11.43 -9.76 -2.68
N GLU A 249 -10.89 -9.13 -1.63
CA GLU A 249 -11.43 -7.88 -1.09
C GLU A 249 -11.42 -6.75 -2.12
N ARG A 250 -10.35 -6.64 -2.92
CA ARG A 250 -10.28 -5.64 -4.00
C ARG A 250 -11.37 -5.88 -5.04
N ASP A 251 -11.54 -7.12 -5.50
CA ASP A 251 -12.55 -7.49 -6.49
C ASP A 251 -13.97 -7.19 -5.98
N GLU A 252 -14.26 -7.50 -4.71
CA GLU A 252 -15.54 -7.17 -4.07
C GLU A 252 -15.79 -5.65 -4.02
N ARG A 253 -14.76 -4.87 -3.67
CA ARG A 253 -14.84 -3.40 -3.66
C ARG A 253 -15.09 -2.84 -5.05
N ILE A 254 -14.44 -3.38 -6.09
CA ILE A 254 -14.67 -2.97 -7.49
C ILE A 254 -16.12 -3.25 -7.88
N GLN A 255 -16.61 -4.48 -7.65
CA GLN A 255 -17.99 -4.85 -7.97
C GLN A 255 -19.02 -3.97 -7.26
N MET A 256 -18.76 -3.63 -5.99
CA MET A 256 -19.62 -2.71 -5.24
C MET A 256 -19.65 -1.32 -5.88
N VAL A 257 -18.49 -0.75 -6.19
CA VAL A 257 -18.39 0.58 -6.83
C VAL A 257 -19.07 0.57 -8.20
N GLU A 258 -18.87 -0.46 -9.01
CA GLU A 258 -19.55 -0.63 -10.28
C GLU A 258 -21.08 -0.68 -10.11
N ALA A 259 -21.60 -1.45 -9.14
CA ALA A 259 -23.03 -1.53 -8.88
C ALA A 259 -23.64 -0.18 -8.45
N LEU A 260 -22.94 0.55 -7.58
CA LEU A 260 -23.36 1.86 -7.09
C LEU A 260 -23.35 2.96 -8.17
N ASN A 261 -22.46 2.84 -9.16
CA ASN A 261 -22.33 3.83 -10.23
C ASN A 261 -23.15 3.44 -11.49
N ASN A 262 -23.33 2.15 -11.78
CA ASN A 262 -24.22 1.68 -12.86
C ASN A 262 -25.71 1.91 -12.55
N SER A 263 -26.10 1.89 -11.28
CA SER A 263 -27.46 2.24 -10.84
C SER A 263 -27.80 3.73 -11.02
N ARG A 264 -26.80 4.61 -11.21
CA ARG A 264 -26.98 6.04 -11.50
C ARG A 264 -27.06 6.39 -12.99
N VAL A 265 -26.76 5.44 -13.89
CA VAL A 265 -26.88 5.63 -15.36
C VAL A 265 -28.32 5.34 -15.86
N LYS A 266 -29.19 4.80 -14.99
CA LYS A 266 -30.61 4.49 -15.30
C LYS A 266 -31.64 5.26 -14.47
N SER A 267 -31.27 6.40 -13.89
CA SER A 267 -32.21 7.32 -13.22
C SER A 267 -32.38 8.62 -14.00
#